data_AF-A0A7V9FF11-F1
#
_entry.id   AF-A0A7V9FF11-F1
#
_cell.length_a   1.000
_cell.length_b   1.000
_cell.length_c   1.000
_cell.angle_alpha   90.00
_cell.angle_beta   90.00
_cell.angle_gamma   90.00
#
_symmetry.space_group_name_H-M   'P 1'
#
loop_
_entity.id
_entity.type
_entity.pdbx_description
1 polymer ?
#
loop_
_entity_poly.entity_id
_entity_poly.type
_entity_poly.pdbx_seq_one_letter_code
_entity_poly.pdbx_strand_id
1 'polypeptide(L)'
;MRNCWIALLVVGCSKPADEPADATVGEAPATAEAATTISLADVAGTWKVRSSVEGKEGTAVTYDMVATADRSGWSITFPGRKPIPVRVVAVEGDSIVSEAGPFESALRKGVQVSTRVVSRLQDGKLVGTTRARYQVSGPDTVAHLNFEGTRAP
;
A
#
# COMPACT_ATOMS: atom_id res chain seq x y z
N MET A 1 55.87 56.01 -21.07
CA MET A 1 55.63 54.68 -21.67
C MET A 1 54.20 54.72 -22.21
N ARG A 2 53.98 55.08 -23.48
CA ARG A 2 54.07 54.28 -24.72
C ARG A 2 52.90 53.27 -24.88
N ASN A 3 51.90 53.70 -25.65
CA ASN A 3 51.13 52.98 -26.69
C ASN A 3 50.55 51.57 -26.44
N CYS A 4 49.26 51.36 -26.79
CA CYS A 4 48.80 50.46 -27.89
C CYS A 4 47.40 49.81 -27.61
N TRP A 5 46.47 50.07 -28.54
CA TRP A 5 45.32 49.28 -29.05
C TRP A 5 44.38 48.36 -28.23
N ILE A 6 43.07 48.68 -28.39
CA ILE A 6 41.91 47.85 -28.85
C ILE A 6 41.63 46.50 -28.16
N ALA A 7 40.43 46.37 -27.57
CA ALA A 7 39.37 45.46 -28.06
C ALA A 7 38.07 45.59 -27.25
N LEU A 8 36.94 45.71 -27.97
CA LEU A 8 35.59 45.42 -27.48
C LEU A 8 35.53 43.97 -26.96
N LEU A 9 34.66 43.69 -25.98
CA LEU A 9 33.64 42.65 -26.08
C LEU A 9 32.58 42.78 -24.98
N VAL A 10 31.36 42.44 -25.39
CA VAL A 10 30.08 42.41 -24.69
C VAL A 10 30.05 41.32 -23.60
N VAL A 11 29.27 41.52 -22.52
CA VAL A 11 28.35 40.55 -21.87
C VAL A 11 28.06 40.97 -20.40
N GLY A 12 26.78 41.22 -20.11
CA GLY A 12 26.06 40.92 -18.86
C GLY A 12 26.54 41.49 -17.50
N CYS A 13 25.79 42.44 -16.93
CA CYS A 13 25.77 42.72 -15.48
C CYS A 13 25.43 41.44 -14.68
N SER A 14 26.34 40.94 -13.80
CA SER A 14 26.37 41.12 -12.32
C SER A 14 25.12 40.60 -11.59
N LYS A 15 25.14 39.79 -10.51
CA LYS A 15 26.10 39.51 -9.41
C LYS A 15 25.55 38.33 -8.50
N PRO A 16 26.18 37.88 -7.39
CA PRO A 16 26.53 36.47 -7.12
C PRO A 16 26.08 35.91 -5.73
N ALA A 17 26.37 34.64 -5.42
CA ALA A 17 26.72 34.10 -4.08
C ALA A 17 26.96 32.58 -4.22
N ASP A 18 28.21 32.10 -4.20
CA ASP A 18 29.01 31.69 -3.02
C ASP A 18 28.95 30.16 -2.85
N GLU A 19 30.08 29.52 -3.11
CA GLU A 19 30.41 28.12 -2.77
C GLU A 19 30.83 28.07 -1.27
N PRO A 20 30.62 26.96 -0.54
CA PRO A 20 31.57 25.86 -0.68
C PRO A 20 30.97 24.44 -0.59
N ALA A 21 31.73 23.53 -1.18
CA ALA A 21 31.59 22.09 -1.09
C ALA A 21 31.54 21.58 0.36
N ASP A 22 30.60 20.68 0.63
CA ASP A 22 30.74 19.68 1.69
C ASP A 22 30.65 18.30 1.05
N ALA A 23 31.70 17.51 1.26
CA ALA A 23 31.86 16.18 0.71
C ALA A 23 30.84 15.22 1.33
N THR A 24 29.67 15.09 0.71
CA THR A 24 28.79 13.95 1.00
C THR A 24 29.26 12.77 0.15
N VAL A 25 29.74 11.73 0.82
CA VAL A 25 29.96 10.40 0.25
C VAL A 25 28.73 10.05 -0.59
N GLY A 26 28.92 9.86 -1.89
CA GLY A 26 27.87 9.36 -2.76
C GLY A 26 27.43 7.99 -2.26
N GLU A 27 26.33 7.97 -1.51
CA GLU A 27 25.55 6.75 -1.36
C GLU A 27 25.15 6.36 -2.79
N ALA A 28 25.76 5.28 -3.28
CA ALA A 28 25.39 4.71 -4.57
C ALA A 28 23.87 4.61 -4.59
N PRO A 29 23.18 5.06 -5.65
CA PRO A 29 21.74 4.98 -5.69
C PRO A 29 21.39 3.52 -5.44
N ALA A 30 20.68 3.27 -4.32
CA ALA A 30 20.02 2.00 -4.10
C ALA A 30 19.30 1.71 -5.42
N THR A 31 19.68 0.61 -6.07
CA THR A 31 19.04 0.19 -7.31
C THR A 31 17.55 0.16 -7.00
N ALA A 32 16.81 1.13 -7.54
CA ALA A 32 15.36 1.14 -7.41
C ALA A 32 14.91 -0.16 -8.06
N GLU A 33 14.53 -1.14 -7.24
CA GLU A 33 13.91 -2.36 -7.73
C GLU A 33 12.78 -1.91 -8.65
N ALA A 34 12.88 -2.26 -9.92
CA ALA A 34 11.89 -1.88 -10.90
C ALA A 34 10.54 -2.38 -10.36
N ALA A 35 9.64 -1.45 -10.04
CA ALA A 35 8.33 -1.79 -9.50
C ALA A 35 7.63 -2.70 -10.51
N THR A 36 7.64 -4.00 -10.25
CA THR A 36 6.97 -4.97 -11.09
C THR A 36 5.47 -4.74 -10.91
N THR A 37 4.77 -4.63 -12.04
CA THR A 37 3.31 -4.54 -11.99
C THR A 37 2.77 -5.88 -11.49
N ILE A 38 1.98 -5.87 -10.42
CA ILE A 38 1.37 -7.07 -9.86
C ILE A 38 0.30 -7.61 -10.82
N SER A 39 0.25 -8.92 -10.99
CA SER A 39 -0.86 -9.59 -11.66
C SER A 39 -1.73 -10.35 -10.66
N LEU A 40 -3.01 -10.58 -11.00
CA LEU A 40 -3.89 -11.39 -10.15
C LEU A 40 -3.45 -12.86 -10.10
N ALA A 41 -2.75 -13.35 -11.12
CA ALA A 41 -2.17 -14.70 -11.11
C ALA A 41 -1.10 -14.85 -10.02
N ASP A 42 -0.31 -13.81 -9.75
CA ASP A 42 0.75 -13.85 -8.72
C ASP A 42 0.18 -14.04 -7.31
N VAL A 43 -1.05 -13.58 -7.07
CA VAL A 43 -1.73 -13.68 -5.77
C VAL A 43 -2.76 -14.80 -5.70
N ALA A 44 -3.05 -15.48 -6.80
CA ALA A 44 -4.03 -16.55 -6.86
C ALA A 44 -3.63 -17.70 -5.93
N GLY A 45 -4.54 -18.12 -5.04
CA GLY A 45 -4.28 -19.15 -4.04
C GLY A 45 -5.07 -18.93 -2.76
N THR A 46 -4.81 -19.78 -1.77
CA THR A 46 -5.37 -19.63 -0.42
C THR A 46 -4.35 -18.98 0.50
N TRP A 47 -4.81 -18.05 1.33
CA TRP A 47 -3.98 -17.27 2.25
C TRP A 47 -4.54 -17.35 3.66
N LYS A 48 -3.66 -17.53 4.64
CA LYS A 48 -3.94 -17.35 6.06
C LYS A 48 -3.63 -15.91 6.42
N VAL A 49 -4.66 -15.13 6.74
CA VAL A 49 -4.54 -13.69 6.96
C VAL A 49 -4.69 -13.35 8.44
N ARG A 50 -3.86 -12.41 8.90
CA ARG A 50 -3.98 -11.73 10.19
C ARG A 50 -4.06 -10.22 9.96
N SER A 51 -5.14 -9.59 10.42
CA SER A 51 -5.35 -8.14 10.36
C SER A 51 -5.35 -7.54 11.76
N SER A 52 -4.40 -6.67 12.06
CA SER A 52 -4.22 -6.00 13.35
C SER A 52 -4.77 -4.57 13.29
N VAL A 53 -5.50 -4.14 14.31
CA VAL A 53 -6.07 -2.78 14.38
C VAL A 53 -4.98 -1.77 14.71
N GLU A 54 -4.85 -0.72 13.90
CA GLU A 54 -3.89 0.35 14.14
C GLU A 54 -4.18 1.08 15.46
N GLY A 55 -3.12 1.36 16.23
CA GLY A 55 -3.22 2.02 17.54
C GLY A 55 -3.86 1.17 18.64
N LYS A 56 -4.15 -0.12 18.39
CA LYS A 56 -4.70 -1.05 19.40
C LYS A 56 -3.88 -2.34 19.46
N GLU A 57 -2.86 -2.34 20.31
CA GLU A 57 -2.03 -3.52 20.54
C GLU A 57 -2.87 -4.74 20.94
N GLY A 58 -2.44 -5.92 20.46
CA GLY A 58 -3.09 -7.20 20.74
C GLY A 58 -4.44 -7.44 20.03
N THR A 59 -5.07 -6.42 19.45
CA THR A 59 -6.36 -6.58 18.74
C THR A 59 -6.13 -6.99 17.29
N ALA A 60 -6.38 -8.25 16.96
CA ALA A 60 -6.27 -8.77 15.60
C ALA A 60 -7.43 -9.72 15.24
N VAL A 61 -7.69 -9.83 13.95
CA VAL A 61 -8.64 -10.78 13.36
C VAL A 61 -7.88 -11.72 12.44
N THR A 62 -8.15 -13.01 12.51
CA THR A 62 -7.64 -14.01 11.57
C THR A 62 -8.74 -14.55 10.68
N TYR A 63 -8.42 -14.81 9.42
CA TYR A 63 -9.33 -15.38 8.45
C TYR A 63 -8.57 -16.03 7.30
N ASP A 64 -9.25 -16.92 6.59
CA ASP A 64 -8.76 -17.46 5.34
C ASP A 64 -9.22 -16.56 4.19
N MET A 65 -8.36 -16.33 3.21
CA MET A 65 -8.71 -15.65 1.96
C MET A 65 -8.44 -16.58 0.79
N VAL A 66 -9.41 -16.70 -0.11
CA VAL A 66 -9.22 -17.31 -1.42
C VAL A 66 -9.13 -16.19 -2.44
N ALA A 67 -8.03 -16.14 -3.19
CA ALA A 67 -7.83 -15.27 -4.33
C ALA A 67 -7.73 -16.13 -5.61
N THR A 68 -8.30 -15.66 -6.70
CA THR A 68 -8.20 -16.29 -8.02
C THR A 68 -7.31 -15.45 -8.94
N ALA A 69 -6.95 -16.00 -10.10
CA ALA A 69 -6.18 -15.30 -11.11
C ALA A 69 -6.98 -14.23 -11.88
N ASP A 70 -8.24 -14.01 -11.50
CA ASP A 70 -9.17 -13.07 -12.10
C ASP A 70 -9.89 -12.25 -11.03
N ARG A 71 -10.80 -11.36 -11.43
CA ARG A 71 -11.51 -10.45 -10.50
C ARG A 71 -12.68 -11.11 -9.77
N SER A 72 -13.00 -12.36 -10.09
CA SER A 72 -14.16 -13.10 -9.59
C SER A 72 -13.74 -14.28 -8.70
N GLY A 73 -14.64 -14.80 -7.86
CA GLY A 73 -14.33 -15.96 -7.01
C GLY A 73 -13.43 -15.68 -5.80
N TRP A 74 -13.04 -14.42 -5.58
CA TRP A 74 -12.36 -14.03 -4.36
C TRP A 74 -13.30 -14.08 -3.15
N SER A 75 -12.81 -14.54 -2.01
CA SER A 75 -13.60 -14.57 -0.77
C SER A 75 -12.73 -14.53 0.49
N ILE A 76 -13.32 -14.11 1.60
CA ILE A 76 -12.76 -14.26 2.94
C ILE A 76 -13.67 -15.15 3.79
N THR A 77 -13.08 -15.95 4.67
CA THR A 77 -13.81 -16.83 5.59
C THR A 77 -13.26 -16.68 6.99
N PHE A 78 -14.07 -16.12 7.89
CA PHE A 78 -13.75 -16.09 9.31
C PHE A 78 -14.03 -17.45 9.95
N PRO A 79 -13.33 -17.82 11.04
CA PRO A 79 -13.57 -19.07 11.76
C PRO A 79 -15.05 -19.28 12.10
N GLY A 80 -15.60 -20.42 11.70
CA GLY A 80 -17.01 -20.79 11.95
C GLY A 80 -18.05 -19.97 11.17
N ARG A 81 -17.65 -19.18 10.17
CA ARG A 81 -18.57 -18.39 9.33
C ARG A 81 -18.61 -18.87 7.90
N LYS A 82 -19.66 -18.49 7.16
CA LYS A 82 -19.76 -18.70 5.72
C LYS A 82 -18.76 -17.81 4.97
N PRO A 83 -18.27 -18.22 3.80
CA PRO A 83 -17.46 -17.36 2.93
C PRO A 83 -18.19 -16.07 2.57
N ILE A 84 -17.45 -14.96 2.61
CA ILE A 84 -17.91 -13.62 2.24
C ILE A 84 -17.23 -13.26 0.92
N PRO A 85 -17.99 -12.89 -0.13
CA PRO A 85 -17.42 -12.53 -1.40
C PRO A 85 -16.61 -11.24 -1.31
N VAL A 86 -15.49 -11.21 -2.04
CA VAL A 86 -14.62 -10.05 -2.20
C VAL A 86 -14.66 -9.64 -3.68
N ARG A 87 -14.77 -8.34 -3.93
CA ARG A 87 -14.71 -7.76 -5.28
C ARG A 87 -13.37 -7.07 -5.47
N VAL A 88 -12.61 -7.44 -6.50
CA VAL A 88 -11.45 -6.68 -6.95
C VAL A 88 -11.93 -5.47 -7.77
N VAL A 89 -11.58 -4.26 -7.33
CA VAL A 89 -12.02 -3.01 -7.97
C VAL A 89 -10.93 -2.36 -8.82
N ALA A 90 -9.65 -2.53 -8.48
CA ALA A 90 -8.53 -2.01 -9.26
C ALA A 90 -7.27 -2.88 -9.09
N VAL A 91 -6.41 -2.86 -10.10
CA VAL A 91 -5.05 -3.41 -10.08
C VAL A 91 -4.17 -2.36 -10.75
N GLU A 92 -3.27 -1.74 -9.97
CA GLU A 92 -2.48 -0.58 -10.39
C GLU A 92 -1.08 -0.68 -9.78
N GLY A 93 -0.05 -0.65 -10.63
CA GLY A 93 1.34 -0.80 -10.17
C GLY A 93 1.52 -2.12 -9.41
N ASP A 94 2.02 -2.04 -8.19
CA ASP A 94 2.23 -3.17 -7.29
C ASP A 94 1.01 -3.52 -6.41
N SER A 95 -0.11 -2.82 -6.60
CA SER A 95 -1.22 -2.78 -5.66
C SER A 95 -2.53 -3.31 -6.26
N ILE A 96 -3.27 -4.08 -5.46
CA ILE A 96 -4.63 -4.55 -5.74
C ILE A 96 -5.57 -3.89 -4.75
N VAL A 97 -6.64 -3.29 -5.25
CA VAL A 97 -7.71 -2.75 -4.41
C VAL A 97 -8.90 -3.70 -4.45
N SER A 98 -9.39 -4.09 -3.29
CA SER A 98 -10.56 -4.95 -3.15
C SER A 98 -11.54 -4.46 -2.09
N GLU A 99 -12.79 -4.89 -2.19
CA GLU A 99 -13.89 -4.50 -1.32
C GLU A 99 -14.71 -5.71 -0.90
N ALA A 100 -15.19 -5.71 0.35
CA ALA A 100 -16.10 -6.73 0.85
C ALA A 100 -17.22 -6.12 1.70
N GLY A 101 -18.34 -6.83 1.73
CA GLY A 101 -19.49 -6.52 2.56
C GLY A 101 -20.59 -5.71 1.89
N PRO A 102 -21.63 -5.37 2.67
CA PRO A 102 -21.67 -5.48 4.13
C PRO A 102 -21.71 -6.91 4.70
N PHE A 103 -21.08 -7.12 5.86
CA PHE A 103 -21.14 -8.36 6.64
C PHE A 103 -20.99 -8.09 8.15
N GLU A 104 -21.39 -9.03 9.02
CA GLU A 104 -21.24 -8.86 10.47
C GLU A 104 -19.76 -8.82 10.88
N SER A 105 -19.35 -7.79 11.60
CA SER A 105 -17.95 -7.60 12.03
C SER A 105 -17.46 -8.75 12.91
N ALA A 106 -16.18 -9.12 12.75
CA ALA A 106 -15.47 -9.99 13.68
C ALA A 106 -15.02 -9.27 14.96
N LEU A 107 -14.91 -7.93 14.91
CA LEU A 107 -14.47 -7.08 16.03
C LEU A 107 -15.63 -6.51 16.84
N ARG A 108 -16.81 -6.30 16.22
CA ARG A 108 -17.98 -5.68 16.83
C ARG A 108 -19.22 -6.55 16.59
N LYS A 109 -19.58 -7.37 17.59
CA LYS A 109 -20.72 -8.30 17.50
C LYS A 109 -22.01 -7.57 17.10
N GLY A 110 -22.75 -8.12 16.14
CA GLY A 110 -24.01 -7.55 15.66
C GLY A 110 -23.89 -6.28 14.80
N VAL A 111 -22.68 -5.75 14.59
CA VAL A 111 -22.46 -4.54 13.78
C VAL A 111 -22.06 -4.92 12.36
N GLN A 112 -22.74 -4.36 11.36
CA GLN A 112 -22.37 -4.53 9.96
C GLN A 112 -21.16 -3.67 9.58
N VAL A 113 -20.26 -4.23 8.77
CA VAL A 113 -19.05 -3.55 8.29
C VAL A 113 -18.88 -3.78 6.80
N SER A 114 -18.36 -2.76 6.12
CA SER A 114 -17.82 -2.88 4.76
C SER A 114 -16.34 -2.55 4.79
N THR A 115 -15.53 -3.28 4.03
CA THR A 115 -14.08 -3.09 3.99
C THR A 115 -13.64 -2.65 2.61
N ARG A 116 -12.61 -1.80 2.57
CA ARG A 116 -11.79 -1.55 1.38
C ARG A 116 -10.35 -1.85 1.74
N VAL A 117 -9.71 -2.69 0.95
CA VAL A 117 -8.36 -3.19 1.17
C VAL A 117 -7.46 -2.72 0.03
N VAL A 118 -6.23 -2.33 0.36
CA VAL A 118 -5.15 -2.15 -0.60
C VAL A 118 -4.09 -3.17 -0.24
N SER A 119 -3.80 -4.10 -1.14
CA SER A 119 -2.88 -5.20 -0.92
C SER A 119 -1.74 -5.21 -1.93
N ARG A 120 -0.56 -5.62 -1.48
CA ARG A 120 0.65 -5.81 -2.28
C ARG A 120 1.24 -7.19 -2.00
N LEU A 121 1.94 -7.77 -2.97
CA LEU A 121 2.74 -8.96 -2.77
C LEU A 121 4.18 -8.54 -2.48
N GLN A 122 4.68 -8.83 -1.28
CA GLN A 122 6.03 -8.47 -0.83
C GLN A 122 6.66 -9.67 -0.12
N ASP A 123 7.86 -10.08 -0.52
CA ASP A 123 8.58 -11.22 0.07
C ASP A 123 7.73 -12.51 0.16
N GLY A 124 6.90 -12.76 -0.87
CA GLY A 124 5.98 -13.91 -0.92
C GLY A 124 4.76 -13.81 0.02
N LYS A 125 4.60 -12.69 0.73
CA LYS A 125 3.46 -12.41 1.61
C LYS A 125 2.52 -11.40 0.98
N LEU A 126 1.24 -11.56 1.26
CA LEU A 126 0.25 -10.54 0.91
C LEU A 126 0.13 -9.55 2.07
N VAL A 127 0.55 -8.31 1.87
CA VAL A 127 0.55 -7.27 2.91
C VAL A 127 -0.30 -6.09 2.49
N GLY A 128 -0.78 -5.31 3.44
CA GLY A 128 -1.45 -4.06 3.12
C GLY A 128 -2.31 -3.49 4.22
N THR A 129 -3.22 -2.61 3.83
CA THR A 129 -4.10 -1.88 4.74
C THR A 129 -5.56 -2.16 4.45
N THR A 130 -6.37 -2.16 5.50
CA THR A 130 -7.83 -2.27 5.44
C THR A 130 -8.46 -1.04 6.07
N ARG A 131 -9.35 -0.37 5.33
CA ARG A 131 -10.30 0.58 5.90
C ARG A 131 -11.63 -0.11 6.12
N ALA A 132 -11.98 -0.33 7.38
CA ALA A 132 -13.26 -0.90 7.80
C ALA A 132 -14.24 0.22 8.14
N ARG A 133 -15.41 0.26 7.50
CA ARG A 133 -16.49 1.21 7.77
C ARG A 133 -17.66 0.49 8.42
N TYR A 134 -17.93 0.81 9.68
CA TYR A 134 -19.03 0.28 10.47
C TYR A 134 -20.33 1.05 10.22
N GLN A 135 -21.43 0.31 10.11
CA GLN A 135 -22.77 0.87 9.99
C GLN A 135 -23.34 1.13 11.39
N VAL A 136 -22.87 2.19 12.02
CA VAL A 136 -23.34 2.66 13.33
C VAL A 136 -23.58 4.16 13.28
N SER A 137 -24.46 4.67 14.13
CA SER A 137 -24.57 6.10 14.41
C SER A 137 -23.53 6.50 15.44
N GLY A 138 -22.66 7.46 15.12
CA GLY A 138 -21.66 8.00 16.06
C GLY A 138 -20.32 8.37 15.40
N PRO A 139 -19.33 8.85 16.17
CA PRO A 139 -18.04 9.27 15.63
C PRO A 139 -17.14 8.10 15.19
N ASP A 140 -17.25 6.91 15.81
CA ASP A 140 -16.31 5.80 15.61
C ASP A 140 -16.73 4.83 14.48
N THR A 141 -17.00 5.39 13.30
CA THR A 141 -17.48 4.63 12.13
C THR A 141 -16.37 3.99 11.31
N VAL A 142 -15.10 4.36 11.50
CA VAL A 142 -13.98 3.84 10.71
C VAL A 142 -12.92 3.23 11.62
N ALA A 143 -12.36 2.10 11.21
CA ALA A 143 -11.12 1.55 11.74
C ALA A 143 -10.12 1.30 10.60
N HIS A 144 -8.85 1.48 10.92
CA HIS A 144 -7.72 1.16 10.06
C HIS A 144 -7.01 -0.08 10.60
N LEU A 145 -6.68 -1.00 9.71
CA LEU A 145 -5.97 -2.23 10.06
C LEU A 145 -4.81 -2.45 9.09
N ASN A 146 -3.70 -2.95 9.61
CA ASN A 146 -2.66 -3.56 8.80
C ASN A 146 -2.92 -5.06 8.71
N PHE A 147 -2.70 -5.66 7.55
CA PHE A 147 -2.82 -7.10 7.40
C PHE A 147 -1.58 -7.72 6.77
N GLU A 148 -1.32 -8.96 7.17
CA GLU A 148 -0.34 -9.85 6.56
C GLU A 148 -1.04 -11.19 6.26
N GLY A 149 -0.80 -11.71 5.07
CA GLY A 149 -1.26 -13.00 4.59
C GLY A 149 -0.09 -13.88 4.22
N THR A 150 -0.06 -15.10 4.75
CA THR A 150 0.86 -16.14 4.31
C THR A 150 0.12 -17.14 3.44
N ARG A 151 0.75 -17.56 2.34
CA ARG A 151 0.15 -18.55 1.44
C ARG A 151 0.01 -19.88 2.18
N ALA A 152 -1.17 -20.50 2.08
CA ALA A 152 -1.36 -21.86 2.56
C ALA A 152 -0.49 -22.82 1.71
N PRO A 153 0.04 -23.90 2.30
CA PRO A 153 0.80 -24.91 1.57
C PRO A 153 0.00 -25.59 0.47
#